data_AF-A0AAJ1RR59-F1
#
_entry.id   AF-A0AAJ1RR59-F1
#
_cell.length_a   1.000
_cell.length_b   1.000
_cell.length_c   1.000
_cell.angle_alpha   90.00
_cell.angle_beta   90.00
_cell.angle_gamma   90.00
#
_symmetry.space_group_name_H-M   'P 1'
#
loop_
_entity.id
_entity.type
_entity.pdbx_description
1 polymer ?
#
loop_
_entity_poly.entity_id
_entity_poly.type
_entity_poly.pdbx_seq_one_letter_code
_entity_poly.pdbx_strand_id
1 'polypeptide(L)'
;AEMLPVGLSTVQRKVVARLSKAPEPVSQAQLARDLGRSRASVHSAIGVLRQRGILCPAKLALAPHMSGLQTSQMDYPWLDVRVEYA
;
A
#
# COMPACT_ATOMS: atom_id res chain seq x y z
N ALA A 1 -2.83 -16.32 -11.02
CA ALA A 1 -1.83 -15.44 -10.40
C ALA A 1 -2.49 -14.09 -10.19
N GLU A 2 -2.62 -13.62 -8.95
CA GLU A 2 -3.14 -12.28 -8.66
C GLU A 2 -1.98 -11.29 -8.77
N MET A 3 -2.05 -10.36 -9.73
CA MET A 3 -1.02 -9.36 -9.96
C MET A 3 -1.41 -8.05 -9.27
N LEU A 4 -0.53 -7.51 -8.44
CA LEU A 4 -0.68 -6.17 -7.90
C LEU A 4 -0.59 -5.12 -9.03
N PRO A 5 -1.30 -3.98 -8.93
CA PRO A 5 -1.18 -2.91 -9.91
C PRO A 5 0.29 -2.46 -10.03
N VAL A 6 0.84 -2.58 -11.23
CA VAL A 6 2.19 -2.10 -11.57
C VAL A 6 2.29 -0.58 -11.41
N GLY A 7 3.49 -0.07 -11.08
CA GLY A 7 3.74 1.38 -10.95
C GLY A 7 3.32 2.02 -9.62
N LEU A 8 3.55 1.33 -8.49
CA LEU A 8 3.46 1.95 -7.17
C LEU A 8 4.76 2.68 -6.80
N SER A 9 4.62 3.93 -6.34
CA SER A 9 5.76 4.67 -5.82
C SER A 9 6.35 3.99 -4.58
N THR A 10 7.62 4.29 -4.25
CA THR A 10 8.29 3.73 -3.06
C THR A 10 7.51 3.96 -1.77
N VAL A 11 6.82 5.10 -1.62
CA VAL A 11 6.00 5.36 -0.42
C VAL A 11 4.74 4.49 -0.40
N GLN A 12 4.07 4.33 -1.54
CA GLN A 12 2.89 3.48 -1.66
C GLN A 12 3.22 2.01 -1.36
N ARG A 13 4.33 1.50 -1.91
CA ARG A 13 4.84 0.15 -1.62
C ARG A 13 5.08 -0.07 -0.12
N LYS A 14 5.73 0.91 0.53
CA LYS A 14 5.97 0.88 1.97
C LYS A 14 4.68 0.89 2.79
N VAL A 15 3.67 1.66 2.38
CA VAL A 15 2.35 1.65 3.02
C VAL A 15 1.71 0.27 2.93
N VAL A 16 1.64 -0.33 1.74
CA VAL A 16 1.07 -1.67 1.54
C VAL A 16 1.82 -2.71 2.39
N ALA A 17 3.14 -2.71 2.34
CA ALA A 17 3.98 -3.65 3.09
C ALA A 17 3.89 -3.49 4.62
N ARG A 18 3.55 -2.29 5.12
CA ARG A 18 3.32 -2.08 6.55
C ARG A 18 1.92 -2.54 6.97
N LEU A 19 0.91 -2.32 6.12
CA LEU A 19 -0.48 -2.74 6.36
C LEU A 19 -0.71 -4.24 6.16
N SER A 20 0.19 -4.95 5.47
CA SER A 20 0.17 -6.41 5.42
C SER A 20 0.69 -7.08 6.70
N LYS A 21 1.31 -6.33 7.61
CA LYS A 21 1.88 -6.84 8.86
C LYS A 21 0.99 -6.52 10.06
N ALA A 22 0.78 -7.52 10.91
CA ALA A 22 0.14 -7.34 12.21
C ALA A 22 1.16 -6.85 13.27
N PRO A 23 0.74 -6.02 14.24
CA PRO A 23 -0.57 -5.34 14.29
C PRO A 23 -0.66 -4.20 13.27
N GLU A 24 -1.86 -3.98 12.76
CA GLU A 24 -2.13 -2.83 11.88
C GLU A 24 -1.94 -1.50 12.64
N PRO A 25 -1.44 -0.46 11.98
CA PRO A 25 -1.31 0.86 12.59
C PRO A 25 -2.68 1.47 12.84
N VAL A 26 -2.91 1.94 14.07
CA VAL A 26 -4.19 2.52 14.51
C VAL A 26 -4.52 3.87 13.84
N SER A 27 -3.56 4.53 13.20
CA SER A 27 -3.76 5.82 12.52
C SER A 27 -2.73 6.10 11.42
N GLN A 28 -3.04 7.04 10.52
CA GLN A 28 -2.08 7.51 9.51
C GLN A 28 -0.84 8.16 10.13
N ALA A 29 -0.98 8.74 11.33
CA ALA A 29 0.13 9.31 12.08
C ALA A 29 1.10 8.23 12.58
N GLN A 30 0.56 7.13 13.12
CA GLN A 30 1.38 5.98 13.50
C GLN A 30 2.06 5.40 12.27
N LEU A 31 1.32 5.19 11.18
CA LEU A 31 1.88 4.70 9.92
C LEU A 31 3.01 5.59 9.40
N ALA A 32 2.86 6.92 9.47
CA ALA A 32 3.92 7.85 9.08
C ALA A 32 5.19 7.70 9.93
N ARG A 33 5.05 7.51 11.25
CA ARG A 33 6.17 7.22 12.15
C ARG A 33 6.84 5.89 11.81
N ASP A 34 6.04 4.83 11.63
CA ASP A 34 6.54 3.49 11.29
C ASP A 34 7.34 3.49 9.98
N LEU A 35 6.99 4.36 9.04
CA LEU A 35 7.65 4.45 7.73
C LEU A 35 8.79 5.47 7.66
N GLY A 36 9.00 6.29 8.69
CA GLY A 36 9.93 7.42 8.66
C GLY A 36 9.59 8.44 7.56
N ARG A 37 8.29 8.72 7.35
CA ARG A 37 7.78 9.62 6.30
C ARG A 37 6.86 10.70 6.88
N SER A 38 6.68 11.79 6.13
CA SER A 38 5.74 12.84 6.53
C SER A 38 4.29 12.35 6.45
N ARG A 39 3.43 12.89 7.33
CA ARG A 39 1.98 12.61 7.30
C ARG A 39 1.34 12.94 5.97
N ALA A 40 1.75 14.04 5.33
CA ALA A 40 1.23 14.45 4.01
C ALA A 40 1.59 13.45 2.91
N SER A 41 2.82 12.91 2.93
CA SER A 41 3.26 11.90 1.96
C SER A 41 2.50 10.58 2.14
N VAL A 42 2.28 10.16 3.38
CA VAL A 42 1.46 8.97 3.70
C VAL A 42 0.01 9.18 3.31
N HIS A 43 -0.57 10.34 3.61
CA HIS A 43 -1.95 10.68 3.24
C HIS A 43 -2.16 10.60 1.72
N SER A 44 -1.25 11.20 0.95
CA SER A 44 -1.29 11.17 -0.52
C SER A 44 -1.18 9.74 -1.05
N ALA A 45 -0.28 8.92 -0.50
CA ALA A 45 -0.14 7.53 -0.87
C ALA A 45 -1.41 6.72 -0.57
N ILE A 46 -2.05 6.93 0.59
CA ILE A 46 -3.32 6.29 0.95
C ILE A 46 -4.42 6.68 -0.02
N GLY A 47 -4.53 7.96 -0.38
CA GLY A 47 -5.53 8.43 -1.37
C GLY A 47 -5.41 7.70 -2.69
N VAL A 48 -4.19 7.61 -3.25
CA VAL A 48 -3.95 6.90 -4.51
C VAL A 48 -4.23 5.40 -4.37
N LEU A 49 -3.79 4.76 -3.29
CA LEU A 49 -4.01 3.33 -3.09
C LEU A 49 -5.50 2.99 -2.91
N ARG A 50 -6.29 3.88 -2.30
CA ARG A 50 -7.76 3.73 -2.22
C ARG A 50 -8.42 3.89 -3.58
N GLN A 51 -8.01 4.89 -4.36
CA GLN A 51 -8.51 5.08 -5.72
C GLN A 51 -8.23 3.85 -6.62
N ARG A 52 -7.11 3.16 -6.37
CA ARG A 52 -6.73 1.93 -7.07
C ARG A 52 -7.35 0.66 -6.47
N GLY A 53 -8.20 0.77 -5.45
CA GLY A 53 -8.84 -0.38 -4.81
C GLY A 53 -7.93 -1.23 -3.92
N ILE A 54 -6.67 -0.84 -3.70
CA ILE A 54 -5.70 -1.61 -2.91
C ILE A 54 -5.99 -1.50 -1.41
N LEU A 55 -6.45 -0.32 -0.97
CA LEU A 55 -6.88 -0.09 0.43
C LEU A 55 -8.39 0.05 0.53
N CYS A 56 -8.91 -0.29 1.71
CA CYS A 56 -10.29 0.00 2.07
C CYS A 56 -10.58 1.53 2.01
N PRO A 57 -11.69 1.96 1.40
CA PRO A 57 -12.08 3.38 1.38
C PRO A 57 -12.32 3.95 2.79
N ALA A 58 -12.90 3.15 3.67
CA ALA A 58 -13.33 3.57 5.01
C ALA A 58 -12.30 3.29 6.13
N LYS A 59 -11.30 2.43 5.89
CA LYS A 59 -10.37 1.94 6.93
C LYS A 59 -8.92 2.06 6.48
N LEU A 60 -7.98 2.01 7.44
CA LEU A 60 -6.55 1.96 7.16
C LEU A 60 -6.08 0.50 7.11
N ALA A 61 -6.60 -0.24 6.13
CA ALA A 61 -6.33 -1.66 5.94
C ALA A 61 -6.33 -1.98 4.44
N LEU A 62 -5.69 -3.08 4.07
CA LEU A 62 -5.79 -3.63 2.72
C LEU A 62 -7.24 -3.96 2.38
N ALA A 63 -7.61 -3.87 1.11
CA ALA A 63 -8.95 -4.26 0.67
C ALA A 63 -9.20 -5.76 0.89
N PRO A 64 -10.44 -6.23 1.09
CA PRO A 64 -10.72 -7.63 1.40
C PRO A 64 -10.26 -8.62 0.31
N HIS A 65 -10.30 -8.20 -0.95
CA HIS A 65 -9.79 -9.01 -2.06
C HIS A 65 -8.24 -9.09 -2.08
N MET A 66 -7.56 -8.28 -1.27
CA MET A 66 -6.11 -8.34 -1.06
C MET A 66 -5.72 -9.21 0.15
N SER A 67 -6.68 -9.82 0.88
CA SER A 67 -6.40 -10.59 2.09
C SER A 67 -5.50 -11.81 1.85
N GLY A 68 -5.49 -12.39 0.65
CA GLY A 68 -4.54 -13.45 0.25
C GLY A 68 -3.08 -12.99 0.17
N LEU A 69 -2.84 -11.68 0.13
CA LEU A 69 -1.50 -11.08 0.19
C LEU A 69 -0.93 -11.04 1.61
N GLN A 70 -1.78 -11.00 2.64
CA GLN A 70 -1.32 -10.94 4.03
C GLN A 70 -0.72 -12.27 4.50
N THR A 71 -1.16 -13.39 3.92
CA THR A 71 -0.75 -14.75 4.32
C THR A 71 0.46 -15.27 3.56
N SER A 72 0.76 -14.71 2.38
CA SER A 72 1.95 -15.07 1.63
C SER A 72 3.07 -14.10 2.03
N GLN A 73 4.23 -14.58 2.48
CA GLN A 73 5.46 -13.78 2.64
C GLN A 73 5.98 -13.31 1.27
N MET A 74 5.14 -12.67 0.48
CA MET A 74 5.50 -12.24 -0.86
C MET A 74 6.28 -10.94 -0.75
N ASP A 75 7.59 -11.12 -0.73
CA ASP A 75 8.54 -10.13 -1.18
C ASP A 75 8.27 -9.88 -2.67
N TYR A 76 7.24 -9.08 -2.96
CA TYR A 76 6.83 -8.81 -4.33
C TYR A 76 7.96 -8.05 -5.04
N PRO A 77 8.53 -8.59 -6.14
CA PRO A 77 9.36 -7.80 -7.02
C PRO A 77 8.42 -6.83 -7.73
N TRP A 78 8.30 -5.63 -7.18
CA TRP A 78 7.52 -4.56 -7.78
C TRP A 78 8.10 -4.24 -9.15
N LEU A 79 7.51 -4.79 -10.21
CA LEU A 79 7.88 -4.47 -11.58
C LEU A 79 7.47 -3.01 -11.83
N ASP A 80 8.49 -2.16 -11.95
CA ASP A 80 8.36 -0.74 -12.21
C ASP A 80 8.00 -0.55 -13.69
N VAL A 81 6.79 -0.97 -14.08
CA VAL A 81 6.30 -0.75 -15.44
C VAL A 81 5.87 0.71 -15.54
N ARG A 82 6.80 1.58 -15.95
CA ARG A 82 6.46 2.88 -16.51
C ARG A 82 5.73 2.63 -17.83
N VAL A 83 4.40 2.71 -17.80
CA VAL A 83 3.62 2.87 -19.03
C VAL A 83 3.67 4.35 -19.38
N GLU A 84 4.64 4.74 -20.20
CA GLU A 84 4.54 5.98 -20.95
C GLU A 84 3.47 5.77 -22.03
N TYR A 85 2.36 6.49 -21.93
CA TYR A 85 1.44 6.63 -23.05
C TYR A 85 2.09 7.61 -24.03
N ALA A 86 2.48 7.09 -25.20
CA ALA A 86 2.91 7.87 -26.36
C ALA A 86 1.71 8.58 -27.02
#